data_AF-A0A1Q3S3L7-F1
#
_entry.id   AF-A0A1Q3S3L7-F1
#
_cell.length_a   1.000
_cell.length_b   1.000
_cell.length_c   1.000
_cell.angle_alpha   90.00
_cell.angle_beta   90.00
_cell.angle_gamma   90.00
#
_symmetry.space_group_name_H-M   'P 1'
#
loop_
_entity.id
_entity.type
_entity.pdbx_description
1 polymer ?
#
loop_
_entity_poly.entity_id
_entity_poly.type
_entity_poly.pdbx_seq_one_letter_code
_entity_poly.pdbx_strand_id
1 'polypeptide(L)'
;MKKLVMVLFLITSLNAFSQANNDIKKSFVLRFLEENIVVVKNKDTKYNLYNPDFIEIEINNLNNYDSDYMFYRFKLGENTIKANDEKLEILFNSSSCNEYILALNIINKKSYRIKGFNGNDFLFLLKDISELSTERKTIKKIVSELDKIHIGVNFTDIYNALKKLDYNADCLKSCSEPKEAHGKVR
;
A
#
# COMPACT_ATOMS: atom_id res chain seq x y z
N MET A 1 39.56 10.41 -13.20
CA MET A 1 38.24 10.38 -13.90
C MET A 1 37.36 9.20 -13.50
N LYS A 2 37.83 7.93 -13.48
CA LYS A 2 37.00 6.76 -13.06
C LYS A 2 36.38 6.87 -11.65
N LYS A 3 37.14 7.36 -10.66
CA LYS A 3 36.63 7.52 -9.27
C LYS A 3 35.52 8.58 -9.14
N LEU A 4 35.55 9.63 -9.97
CA LEU A 4 34.59 10.74 -9.88
C LEU A 4 33.23 10.37 -10.51
N VAL A 5 33.24 9.59 -11.59
CA VAL A 5 32.04 9.04 -12.23
C VAL A 5 31.33 8.05 -11.30
N MET A 6 32.09 7.23 -10.56
CA MET A 6 31.53 6.25 -9.62
C MET A 6 30.84 6.91 -8.42
N VAL A 7 31.40 8.01 -7.90
CA VAL A 7 30.78 8.81 -6.83
C VAL A 7 29.51 9.52 -7.34
N LEU A 8 29.52 10.04 -8.57
CA LEU A 8 28.34 10.67 -9.17
C LEU A 8 27.17 9.67 -9.31
N PHE A 9 27.48 8.43 -9.72
CA PHE A 9 26.48 7.36 -9.87
C PHE A 9 25.87 6.91 -8.53
N LEU A 10 26.66 6.93 -7.46
CA LEU A 10 26.20 6.64 -6.10
C LEU A 10 25.26 7.73 -5.58
N ILE A 11 25.53 9.01 -5.84
CA ILE A 11 24.69 10.11 -5.37
C ILE A 11 23.34 10.13 -6.11
N THR A 12 23.33 9.88 -7.42
CA THR A 12 22.08 9.88 -8.21
C THR A 12 21.17 8.70 -7.84
N SER A 13 21.74 7.52 -7.57
CA SER A 13 20.96 6.35 -7.13
C SER A 13 20.36 6.53 -5.73
N LEU A 14 21.08 7.16 -4.80
CA LEU A 14 20.55 7.52 -3.47
C LEU A 14 19.38 8.51 -3.56
N ASN A 15 19.49 9.52 -4.41
CA ASN A 15 18.41 10.49 -4.61
C ASN A 15 17.17 9.87 -5.25
N ALA A 16 17.34 8.99 -6.24
CA ALA A 16 16.23 8.28 -6.87
C ALA A 16 15.52 7.34 -5.88
N PHE A 17 16.28 6.65 -5.02
CA PHE A 17 15.71 5.79 -3.97
C PHE A 17 14.97 6.61 -2.91
N SER A 18 15.52 7.77 -2.50
CA SER A 18 14.87 8.69 -1.55
C SER A 18 13.55 9.25 -2.09
N GLN A 19 13.51 9.67 -3.35
CA GLN A 19 12.29 10.14 -4.01
C GLN A 19 11.24 9.03 -4.12
N ALA A 20 11.63 7.82 -4.55
CA ALA A 20 10.73 6.68 -4.62
C ALA A 20 10.13 6.31 -3.24
N ASN A 21 10.93 6.42 -2.17
CA ASN A 21 10.46 6.19 -0.80
C ASN A 21 9.46 7.28 -0.33
N ASN A 22 9.68 8.53 -0.72
CA ASN A 22 8.74 9.61 -0.42
C ASN A 22 7.42 9.45 -1.18
N ASP A 23 7.48 9.06 -2.45
CA ASP A 23 6.31 8.82 -3.30
C ASP A 23 5.41 7.71 -2.75
N ILE A 24 6.00 6.62 -2.25
CA ILE A 24 5.22 5.50 -1.70
C ILE A 24 4.59 5.83 -0.35
N LYS A 25 5.30 6.56 0.52
CA LYS A 25 4.75 7.02 1.80
C LYS A 25 3.55 7.93 1.55
N LYS A 26 3.70 8.89 0.64
CA LYS A 26 2.61 9.77 0.22
C LYS A 26 1.45 8.99 -0.40
N SER A 27 1.74 7.97 -1.21
CA SER A 27 0.71 7.07 -1.76
C SER A 27 -0.06 6.32 -0.67
N PHE A 28 0.63 5.78 0.34
CA PHE A 28 -0.01 5.15 1.50
C PHE A 28 -0.93 6.12 2.24
N VAL A 29 -0.42 7.31 2.55
CA VAL A 29 -1.20 8.33 3.26
C VAL A 29 -2.43 8.74 2.45
N LEU A 30 -2.27 8.96 1.14
CA LEU A 30 -3.38 9.28 0.24
C LEU A 30 -4.46 8.19 0.28
N ARG A 31 -4.07 6.90 0.17
CA ARG A 31 -5.04 5.80 0.26
C ARG A 31 -5.72 5.74 1.63
N PHE A 32 -4.98 5.98 2.71
CA PHE A 32 -5.54 6.00 4.05
C PHE A 32 -6.57 7.12 4.24
N LEU A 33 -6.31 8.30 3.68
CA LEU A 33 -7.25 9.43 3.72
C LEU A 33 -8.47 9.19 2.82
N GLU A 34 -8.27 8.75 1.58
CA GLU A 34 -9.33 8.49 0.59
C GLU A 34 -10.33 7.44 1.10
N GLU A 35 -9.84 6.41 1.79
CA GLU A 35 -10.66 5.31 2.29
C GLU A 35 -11.13 5.51 3.73
N ASN A 36 -10.90 6.69 4.31
CA ASN A 36 -11.22 7.03 5.70
C ASN A 36 -10.62 6.05 6.73
N ILE A 37 -9.50 5.40 6.41
CA ILE A 37 -8.72 4.58 7.35
C ILE A 37 -8.06 5.50 8.38
N VAL A 38 -7.55 6.64 7.92
CA VAL A 38 -6.99 7.70 8.75
C VAL A 38 -7.80 8.98 8.57
N VAL A 39 -8.11 9.64 9.68
CA VAL A 39 -8.71 10.98 9.69
C VAL A 39 -7.78 11.93 10.42
N VAL A 40 -7.43 13.04 9.77
CA VAL A 40 -6.66 14.13 10.39
C VAL A 40 -7.62 15.23 10.80
N LYS A 41 -7.53 15.67 12.05
CA LYS A 41 -8.31 16.80 12.57
C LYS A 41 -7.41 17.89 13.08
N ASN A 42 -7.82 19.14 12.89
CA ASN A 42 -7.27 20.23 13.68
C ASN A 42 -7.86 20.18 15.10
N LYS A 43 -7.00 20.21 16.13
CA LYS A 43 -7.40 20.10 17.53
C LYS A 43 -8.28 21.26 18.00
N ASP A 44 -8.06 22.45 17.46
CA ASP A 44 -8.75 23.69 17.85
C ASP A 44 -10.12 23.78 17.17
N THR A 45 -10.17 23.58 15.86
CA THR A 45 -11.39 23.78 15.06
C THR A 45 -12.22 22.52 14.86
N LYS A 46 -11.64 21.34 15.15
CA LYS A 46 -12.22 20.00 14.92
C LYS A 46 -12.54 19.67 13.46
N TYR A 47 -12.13 20.50 12.49
CA TYR A 47 -12.31 20.22 11.06
C TYR A 47 -11.40 19.09 10.58
N ASN A 48 -11.94 18.25 9.70
CA ASN A 48 -11.17 17.22 8.99
C ASN A 48 -10.29 17.86 7.92
N LEU A 49 -9.05 17.37 7.80
CA LEU A 49 -8.07 17.79 6.81
C LEU A 49 -7.70 16.59 5.91
N TYR A 50 -7.52 16.84 4.63
CA TYR A 50 -7.27 15.82 3.61
C TYR A 50 -5.92 15.99 2.89
N ASN A 51 -4.95 16.62 3.54
CA ASN A 51 -3.63 16.81 2.96
C ASN A 51 -2.67 15.71 3.44
N PRO A 52 -2.12 14.87 2.53
CA PRO A 52 -1.16 13.84 2.92
C PRO A 52 0.14 14.41 3.49
N ASP A 53 0.47 15.67 3.16
CA ASP A 53 1.67 16.34 3.67
C ASP A 53 1.55 16.74 5.14
N PHE A 54 0.45 16.39 5.82
CA PHE A 54 0.26 16.55 7.28
C PHE A 54 0.49 15.26 8.07
N ILE A 55 0.86 14.17 7.39
CA ILE A 55 1.12 12.88 8.02
C ILE A 55 2.51 12.38 7.62
N GLU A 56 3.29 12.02 8.63
CA GLU A 56 4.48 11.19 8.47
C GLU A 56 4.15 9.73 8.76
N ILE A 57 4.58 8.83 7.87
CA ILE A 57 4.33 7.39 7.99
C ILE A 57 5.63 6.59 7.80
N GLU A 58 5.75 5.53 8.60
CA GLU A 58 6.74 4.47 8.41
C GLU A 58 6.08 3.29 7.73
N ILE A 59 6.74 2.72 6.73
CA ILE A 59 6.28 1.53 6.02
C ILE A 59 7.45 0.58 5.83
N ASN A 60 7.14 -0.71 5.80
CA ASN A 60 8.10 -1.78 5.58
C ASN A 60 8.11 -2.18 4.11
N ASN A 61 9.28 -2.30 3.51
CA ASN A 61 9.43 -3.00 2.23
C ASN A 61 9.33 -4.51 2.51
N LEU A 62 8.48 -5.22 1.75
CA LEU A 62 8.33 -6.66 1.85
C LEU A 62 9.24 -7.39 0.86
N ASN A 63 9.05 -7.12 -0.43
CA ASN A 63 9.76 -7.81 -1.52
C ASN A 63 9.45 -7.13 -2.87
N ASN A 64 10.01 -7.65 -3.96
CA ASN A 64 9.80 -7.15 -5.32
C ASN A 64 9.43 -8.24 -6.34
N TYR A 65 8.80 -7.83 -7.44
CA TYR A 65 8.52 -8.64 -8.62
C TYR A 65 9.11 -7.97 -9.86
N ASP A 66 9.87 -8.74 -10.65
CA ASP A 66 10.51 -8.33 -11.92
C ASP A 66 11.18 -6.94 -11.88
N SER A 67 11.87 -6.61 -10.77
CA SER A 67 12.48 -5.30 -10.44
C SER A 67 11.57 -4.06 -10.47
N ASP A 68 10.46 -4.10 -11.18
CA ASP A 68 9.61 -2.96 -11.49
C ASP A 68 8.52 -2.75 -10.45
N TYR A 69 8.15 -3.81 -9.74
CA TYR A 69 7.08 -3.80 -8.75
C TYR A 69 7.65 -4.06 -7.37
N MET A 70 7.40 -3.15 -6.44
CA MET A 70 7.80 -3.29 -5.04
C MET A 70 6.57 -3.37 -4.15
N PHE A 71 6.58 -4.29 -3.19
CA PHE A 71 5.49 -4.49 -2.23
C PHE A 71 5.86 -3.87 -0.89
N TYR A 72 4.92 -3.11 -0.34
CA TYR A 72 5.10 -2.37 0.89
C TYR A 72 3.97 -2.67 1.86
N ARG A 73 4.30 -2.66 3.15
CA ARG A 73 3.38 -2.96 4.24
C ARG A 73 3.35 -1.84 5.26
N PHE A 74 2.14 -1.48 5.68
CA PHE A 74 1.88 -0.81 6.94
C PHE A 74 1.17 -1.77 7.89
N LYS A 75 1.66 -1.93 9.12
CA LYS A 75 1.03 -2.74 10.15
C LYS A 75 0.81 -1.94 11.44
N LEU A 76 -0.44 -1.80 11.85
CA LEU A 76 -0.84 -1.10 13.07
C LEU A 76 -0.20 -1.78 14.30
N GLY A 77 0.44 -0.98 15.15
CA GLY A 77 1.19 -1.45 16.31
C GLY A 77 2.65 -1.83 16.02
N GLU A 78 3.02 -2.01 14.75
CA GLU A 78 4.42 -2.18 14.33
C GLU A 78 4.99 -0.92 13.69
N ASN A 79 4.24 -0.30 12.78
CA ASN A 79 4.64 0.89 12.06
C ASN A 79 4.10 2.17 12.72
N THR A 80 4.89 3.24 12.62
CA THR A 80 4.55 4.54 13.16
C THR A 80 3.78 5.40 12.16
N ILE A 81 2.82 6.16 12.66
CA ILE A 81 2.13 7.24 11.94
C ILE A 81 2.02 8.45 12.87
N LYS A 82 2.39 9.63 12.40
CA LYS A 82 2.46 10.86 13.22
C LYS A 82 1.98 12.04 12.42
N ALA A 83 1.42 13.03 13.12
CA ALA A 83 1.15 14.32 12.53
C ALA A 83 2.40 15.19 12.61
N ASN A 84 2.57 16.04 11.61
CA ASN A 84 3.75 16.89 11.45
C ASN A 84 3.65 18.18 12.29
N ASP A 85 2.47 18.44 12.84
CA ASP A 85 2.13 19.63 13.60
C ASP A 85 1.35 19.20 14.85
N GLU A 86 1.73 19.75 16.01
CA GLU A 86 1.13 19.43 17.30
C GLU A 86 -0.34 19.84 17.40
N LYS A 87 -0.80 20.77 16.57
CA LYS A 87 -2.22 21.16 16.48
C LYS A 87 -3.07 20.13 15.74
N LEU A 88 -2.46 19.09 15.19
CA LEU A 88 -3.16 18.05 14.45
C LEU A 88 -3.32 16.80 15.31
N GLU A 89 -4.45 16.13 15.11
CA GLU A 89 -4.81 14.86 15.73
C GLU A 89 -5.06 13.84 14.62
N ILE A 90 -4.49 12.65 14.77
CA ILE A 90 -4.70 11.53 13.86
C ILE A 90 -5.61 10.51 14.54
N LEU A 91 -6.68 10.15 13.87
CA LEU A 91 -7.61 9.10 14.29
C LEU A 91 -7.54 7.94 13.30
N PHE A 92 -7.40 6.72 13.82
CA PHE A 92 -7.47 5.49 13.04
C PHE A 92 -8.88 4.91 13.11
N ASN A 93 -9.51 4.75 11.96
CA ASN A 93 -10.87 4.20 11.81
C ASN A 93 -10.85 2.74 11.31
N SER A 94 -9.76 2.01 11.51
CA SER A 94 -9.70 0.59 11.16
C SER A 94 -10.29 -0.26 12.28
N SER A 95 -11.46 -0.86 12.05
CA SER A 95 -12.15 -1.64 13.08
C SER A 95 -11.81 -3.14 13.08
N SER A 96 -11.26 -3.68 11.98
CA SER A 96 -11.18 -5.14 11.78
C SER A 96 -9.85 -5.69 11.27
N CYS A 97 -8.92 -4.85 10.78
CA CYS A 97 -7.57 -5.30 10.43
C CYS A 97 -6.47 -4.38 10.94
N ASN A 98 -5.28 -4.95 11.06
CA ASN A 98 -4.07 -4.24 11.45
C ASN A 98 -3.03 -4.20 10.33
N GLU A 99 -3.28 -4.70 9.12
CA GLU A 99 -2.26 -4.82 8.07
C GLU A 99 -2.77 -4.36 6.70
N TYR A 100 -1.96 -3.54 6.03
CA TYR A 100 -2.24 -2.94 4.73
C TYR A 100 -1.06 -3.17 3.80
N ILE A 101 -1.33 -3.61 2.56
CA ILE A 101 -0.30 -3.89 1.57
C ILE A 101 -0.61 -3.17 0.27
N LEU A 102 0.35 -2.36 -0.20
CA LEU A 102 0.35 -1.76 -1.54
C LEU A 102 1.44 -2.40 -2.39
N ALA A 103 1.17 -2.56 -3.68
CA ALA A 103 2.21 -2.70 -4.69
C ALA A 103 2.47 -1.34 -5.34
N LEU A 104 3.72 -1.02 -5.65
CA LEU A 104 4.12 0.17 -6.39
C LEU A 104 4.89 -0.25 -7.64
N ASN A 105 4.47 0.26 -8.80
CA ASN A 105 5.32 0.26 -9.97
C ASN A 105 6.32 1.43 -9.86
N ILE A 106 7.61 1.15 -9.77
CA ILE A 106 8.64 2.18 -9.51
C ILE A 106 8.91 3.07 -10.72
N ILE A 107 8.55 2.62 -11.92
CA ILE A 107 8.75 3.32 -13.19
C ILE A 107 7.69 4.41 -13.36
N ASN A 108 6.40 4.05 -13.26
CA ASN A 108 5.29 4.97 -13.50
C ASN A 108 4.63 5.51 -12.23
N LYS A 109 5.14 5.12 -11.05
CA LYS A 109 4.65 5.53 -9.71
C LYS A 109 3.20 5.13 -9.39
N LYS A 110 2.60 4.25 -10.19
CA LYS A 110 1.23 3.76 -9.93
C LYS A 110 1.23 2.78 -8.76
N SER A 111 0.32 2.98 -7.81
CA SER A 111 0.11 2.10 -6.66
C SER A 111 -1.18 1.29 -6.77
N TYR A 112 -1.16 0.08 -6.24
CA TYR A 112 -2.25 -0.91 -6.30
C TYR A 112 -2.56 -1.42 -4.90
N ARG A 113 -3.84 -1.39 -4.51
CA ARG A 113 -4.33 -1.92 -3.24
C ARG A 113 -4.38 -3.44 -3.27
N ILE A 114 -3.58 -4.10 -2.44
CA ILE A 114 -3.47 -5.57 -2.43
C ILE A 114 -4.20 -6.17 -1.23
N LYS A 115 -4.10 -5.54 -0.06
CA LYS A 115 -4.67 -6.04 1.19
C LYS A 115 -5.03 -4.91 2.14
N GLY A 116 -6.15 -5.05 2.83
CA GLY A 116 -6.56 -4.20 3.95
C GLY A 116 -7.37 -2.96 3.56
N PHE A 117 -7.48 -2.67 2.27
CA PHE A 117 -8.22 -1.55 1.71
C PHE A 117 -9.65 -1.96 1.33
N ASN A 118 -10.53 -0.98 1.17
CA ASN A 118 -11.94 -1.14 0.80
C ASN A 118 -12.10 -1.75 -0.60
N GLY A 119 -11.06 -1.62 -1.43
CA GLY A 119 -10.97 -2.24 -2.75
C GLY A 119 -9.70 -3.08 -2.91
N ASN A 120 -9.70 -3.90 -3.96
CA ASN A 120 -8.55 -4.71 -4.35
C ASN A 120 -8.24 -4.48 -5.84
N ASP A 121 -7.04 -3.99 -6.13
CA ASP A 121 -6.62 -3.62 -7.49
C ASP A 121 -5.84 -4.73 -8.20
N PHE A 122 -5.90 -5.97 -7.71
CA PHE A 122 -5.02 -7.04 -8.19
C PHE A 122 -5.19 -7.36 -9.68
N LEU A 123 -6.41 -7.31 -10.22
CA LEU A 123 -6.61 -7.51 -11.66
C LEU A 123 -5.96 -6.40 -12.52
N PHE A 124 -5.96 -5.15 -12.03
CA PHE A 124 -5.27 -4.05 -12.71
C PHE A 124 -3.75 -4.21 -12.63
N LEU A 125 -3.22 -4.68 -11.48
CA LEU A 125 -1.80 -5.02 -11.36
C LEU A 125 -1.40 -6.10 -12.37
N LEU A 126 -2.17 -7.19 -12.47
CA LEU A 126 -1.90 -8.29 -13.39
C LEU A 126 -1.92 -7.84 -14.86
N LYS A 127 -2.88 -6.99 -15.22
CA LYS A 127 -2.95 -6.38 -16.56
C LYS A 127 -1.68 -5.59 -16.84
N ASP A 128 -1.30 -4.68 -15.94
CA ASP A 128 -0.16 -3.80 -16.14
C ASP A 128 1.15 -4.60 -16.21
N ILE A 129 1.33 -5.63 -15.37
CA ILE A 129 2.49 -6.55 -15.47
C ILE A 129 2.50 -7.23 -16.84
N SER A 130 1.37 -7.75 -17.30
CA SER A 130 1.28 -8.46 -18.57
C SER A 130 1.54 -7.57 -19.79
N GLU A 131 1.18 -6.28 -19.72
CA GLU A 131 1.33 -5.32 -20.81
C GLU A 131 2.72 -4.67 -20.84
N LEU A 132 3.33 -4.47 -19.67
CA LEU A 132 4.62 -3.78 -19.53
C LEU A 132 5.82 -4.74 -19.51
N SER A 133 5.60 -6.04 -19.28
CA SER A 133 6.69 -7.02 -19.32
C SER A 133 7.24 -7.18 -20.74
N THR A 134 8.57 -7.25 -20.85
CA THR A 134 9.29 -7.51 -22.10
C THR A 134 8.98 -8.91 -22.66
N GLU A 135 8.66 -9.85 -21.78
CA GLU A 135 8.19 -11.18 -22.14
C GLU A 135 6.67 -11.26 -22.04
N ARG A 136 6.01 -11.82 -23.06
CA ARG A 136 4.58 -12.15 -22.96
C ARG A 136 4.38 -13.28 -21.94
N LYS A 137 4.12 -12.91 -20.69
CA LYS A 137 3.73 -13.84 -19.63
C LYS A 137 2.21 -14.01 -19.62
N THR A 138 1.74 -15.25 -19.41
CA THR A 138 0.31 -15.49 -19.18
C THR A 138 -0.07 -15.06 -17.76
N ILE A 139 -1.31 -14.64 -17.55
CA ILE A 139 -1.82 -14.26 -16.22
C ILE A 139 -1.59 -15.38 -15.19
N LYS A 140 -1.81 -16.65 -15.58
CA LYS A 140 -1.55 -17.81 -14.73
C LYS A 140 -0.08 -17.89 -14.28
N LYS A 141 0.87 -17.61 -15.19
CA LYS A 141 2.30 -17.58 -14.86
C LYS A 141 2.60 -16.45 -13.87
N ILE A 142 2.09 -15.24 -14.13
CA ILE A 142 2.29 -14.06 -13.25
C ILE A 142 1.78 -14.35 -11.84
N VAL A 143 0.55 -14.84 -11.70
CA VAL A 143 -0.03 -15.19 -10.38
C VAL A 143 0.84 -16.23 -9.65
N SER A 144 1.26 -17.28 -10.37
CA SER A 144 2.11 -18.32 -9.78
C SER A 144 3.49 -17.80 -9.35
N GLU A 145 4.04 -16.81 -10.05
CA GLU A 145 5.29 -16.16 -9.67
C GLU A 145 5.10 -15.25 -8.46
N LEU A 146 4.01 -14.49 -8.40
CA LEU A 146 3.69 -13.61 -7.27
C LEU A 146 3.49 -14.39 -5.96
N ASP A 147 2.87 -15.57 -5.99
CA ASP A 147 2.72 -16.42 -4.79
C ASP A 147 4.06 -16.84 -4.17
N LYS A 148 5.13 -16.94 -4.97
CA LYS A 148 6.47 -17.31 -4.50
C LYS A 148 7.19 -16.19 -3.76
N ILE A 149 6.66 -14.97 -3.81
CA ILE A 149 7.27 -13.79 -3.17
C ILE A 149 7.00 -13.78 -1.65
N HIS A 150 6.00 -14.56 -1.20
CA HIS A 150 5.70 -14.80 0.22
C HIS A 150 5.48 -13.53 1.06
N ILE A 151 4.70 -12.57 0.55
CA ILE A 151 4.42 -11.30 1.22
C ILE A 151 3.24 -11.35 2.22
N GLY A 152 2.80 -12.55 2.63
CA GLY A 152 1.60 -12.71 3.48
C GLY A 152 0.27 -12.52 2.75
N VAL A 153 0.27 -12.74 1.43
CA VAL A 153 -0.89 -12.69 0.52
C VAL A 153 -0.92 -13.98 -0.30
N ASN A 154 -2.10 -14.60 -0.43
CA ASN A 154 -2.34 -15.68 -1.38
C ASN A 154 -2.94 -15.10 -2.67
N PHE A 155 -2.10 -14.83 -3.65
CA PHE A 155 -2.50 -14.22 -4.91
C PHE A 155 -3.35 -15.16 -5.76
N THR A 156 -3.10 -16.47 -5.70
CA THR A 156 -3.98 -17.46 -6.35
C THR A 156 -5.40 -17.36 -5.83
N ASP A 157 -5.59 -17.26 -4.51
CA ASP A 157 -6.93 -17.14 -3.91
C ASP A 157 -7.60 -15.82 -4.30
N ILE A 158 -6.88 -14.69 -4.23
CA ILE A 158 -7.40 -13.39 -4.66
C ILE A 158 -7.82 -13.42 -6.12
N TYR A 159 -6.97 -13.96 -7.01
CA TYR A 159 -7.29 -14.07 -8.44
C TYR A 159 -8.56 -14.89 -8.67
N ASN A 160 -8.68 -16.04 -8.00
CA ASN A 160 -9.82 -16.92 -8.13
C ASN A 160 -11.11 -16.27 -7.62
N ALA A 161 -11.05 -15.57 -6.48
CA ALA A 161 -12.19 -14.86 -5.90
C ALA A 161 -12.66 -13.73 -6.83
N LEU A 162 -11.75 -12.87 -7.30
CA LEU A 162 -12.07 -11.78 -8.22
C LEU A 162 -12.62 -12.28 -9.56
N LYS A 163 -12.05 -13.36 -10.11
CA LYS A 163 -12.53 -13.98 -11.36
C LYS A 163 -13.95 -14.53 -11.22
N LYS A 164 -14.31 -15.04 -10.04
CA LYS A 164 -15.65 -15.56 -9.73
C LYS A 164 -16.62 -14.49 -9.21
N LEU A 165 -16.17 -13.25 -9.05
CA LEU A 165 -16.92 -12.16 -8.41
C LEU A 165 -17.34 -12.50 -6.97
N ASP A 166 -16.56 -13.33 -6.28
CA ASP A 166 -16.80 -13.73 -4.89
C ASP A 166 -16.16 -12.71 -3.92
N TYR A 167 -16.80 -11.55 -3.78
CA TYR A 167 -16.31 -10.45 -2.94
C TYR A 167 -16.38 -10.74 -1.43
N ASN A 168 -17.04 -11.83 -1.02
CA ASN A 168 -17.12 -12.26 0.38
C ASN A 168 -15.98 -13.20 0.77
N ALA A 169 -15.13 -13.62 -0.18
CA ALA A 169 -14.01 -14.50 0.07
C ALA A 169 -13.07 -13.91 1.13
N ASP A 170 -12.60 -14.77 2.05
CA ASP A 170 -11.73 -14.35 3.17
C ASP A 170 -10.46 -13.63 2.70
N CYS A 171 -9.91 -14.00 1.54
CA CYS A 171 -8.74 -13.38 0.95
C CYS A 171 -8.96 -11.96 0.42
N LEU A 172 -10.22 -11.53 0.24
CA LEU A 172 -10.61 -10.20 -0.25
C LEU A 172 -11.17 -9.30 0.84
N LYS A 173 -11.44 -9.82 2.04
CA LYS A 173 -12.05 -9.05 3.13
C LYS A 173 -11.29 -7.75 3.39
N SER A 174 -12.00 -6.63 3.25
CA SER A 174 -11.52 -5.29 3.51
C SER A 174 -11.74 -4.87 4.96
N CYS A 175 -11.07 -3.81 5.37
CA CYS A 175 -11.07 -3.33 6.76
C CYS A 175 -12.06 -2.19 7.01
N SER A 176 -12.84 -1.79 6.00
CA SER A 176 -13.87 -0.74 6.07
C SER A 176 -15.19 -1.14 6.69
N GLU A 177 -15.44 -2.44 6.89
CA GLU A 177 -16.69 -2.83 7.55
C GLU A 177 -16.56 -2.58 9.05
N PRO A 178 -17.37 -1.68 9.65
CA PRO A 178 -17.45 -1.58 11.09
C PRO A 178 -17.95 -2.92 11.62
N LYS A 179 -17.17 -3.60 12.46
CA LYS A 179 -17.79 -4.58 13.35
C LYS A 179 -18.74 -3.80 14.26
N GLU A 180 -20.04 -4.09 14.20
CA GLU A 180 -20.95 -3.64 15.24
C GLU A 180 -20.33 -4.02 16.59
N ALA A 181 -20.06 -3.02 17.41
CA ALA A 181 -19.61 -3.23 18.77
C ALA A 181 -20.76 -3.87 19.55
N HIS A 182 -20.91 -5.18 19.47
CA HIS A 182 -21.76 -5.92 20.38
C HIS A 182 -21.11 -5.94 21.76
N GLY A 183 -21.43 -4.88 22.51
CA GLY A 183 -21.44 -4.83 23.95
C GLY A 183 -22.64 -3.99 24.36
N LYS A 184 -23.85 -4.59 24.37
CA LYS A 184 -24.96 -4.03 25.16
C LYS A 184 -24.45 -3.91 26.59
N VAL A 185 -24.24 -2.68 27.04
CA VAL A 185 -24.08 -2.39 28.46
C VAL A 185 -25.41 -2.76 29.12
N ARG A 186 -25.37 -3.77 29.99
CA ARG A 186 -26.39 -3.94 31.03
C ARG A 186 -26.08 -2.99 32.17
#